data_AF-A0A084A104-F1
#
_entry.id   AF-A0A084A104-F1
#
_cell.length_a   1.000
_cell.length_b   1.000
_cell.length_c   1.000
_cell.angle_alpha   90.00
_cell.angle_beta   90.00
_cell.angle_gamma   90.00
#
_symmetry.space_group_name_H-M   'P 1'
#
loop_
_entity.id
_entity.type
_entity.pdbx_description
1 polymer ?
#
loop_
_entity_poly.entity_id
_entity_poly.type
_entity_poly.pdbx_seq_one_letter_code
_entity_poly.pdbx_strand_id
1 'polypeptide(L)'
;MLKYETGLWVFLSHPGTPLTNNEAERCLRDTVIMGKISYGTQSDRGETFRSLMLLVVETCKKRRLSAFQVISDIVTAVLAKQPYPEVFNLCQE
;
A
#
# COMPACT_ATOMS: atom_id res chain seq x y z
N MET A 1 23.55 -11.66 9.61
CA MET A 1 23.31 -10.31 10.15
C MET A 1 24.22 -9.24 9.51
N LEU A 2 25.53 -9.48 9.33
CA LEU A 2 26.46 -8.48 8.76
C LEU A 2 26.10 -7.95 7.34
N LYS A 3 25.36 -8.71 6.53
CA LYS A 3 25.00 -8.30 5.16
C LYS A 3 24.20 -6.99 5.08
N TYR A 4 23.48 -6.63 6.13
CA TYR A 4 22.62 -5.42 6.16
C TYR A 4 23.13 -4.34 7.11
N GLU A 5 24.39 -4.43 7.55
CA GLU A 5 25.00 -3.49 8.49
C GLU A 5 24.91 -2.04 8.03
N THR A 6 25.12 -1.78 6.74
CA THR A 6 25.01 -0.43 6.15
C THR A 6 23.62 0.19 6.37
N GLY A 7 22.58 -0.64 6.37
CA GLY A 7 21.20 -0.19 6.59
C GLY A 7 20.90 0.21 8.04
N LEU A 8 21.65 -0.31 9.01
CA LEU A 8 21.42 -0.05 10.44
C LEU A 8 21.78 1.37 10.84
N TRP A 9 22.71 2.01 10.12
CA TRP A 9 23.28 3.32 10.50
C TRP A 9 22.83 4.48 9.62
N VAL A 10 21.88 4.26 8.69
CA VAL A 10 21.45 5.26 7.69
C VAL A 10 20.95 6.57 8.33
N PHE A 11 20.32 6.48 9.50
CA PHE A 11 19.81 7.63 10.26
C PHE A 11 20.92 8.59 10.74
N LEU A 12 22.18 8.13 10.87
CA LEU A 12 23.31 8.99 11.23
C LEU A 12 23.67 9.96 10.09
N SER A 13 23.49 9.53 8.84
CA SER A 13 23.79 10.34 7.65
C SER A 13 22.57 11.10 7.12
N HIS A 14 21.36 10.65 7.45
CA HIS A 14 20.10 11.21 6.96
C HIS A 14 19.18 11.58 8.14
N PRO A 15 19.19 12.85 8.60
CA PRO A 15 18.42 13.29 9.76
C PRO A 15 16.90 13.07 9.67
N GLY A 16 16.35 12.90 8.47
CA GLY A 16 14.93 12.60 8.24
C GLY A 16 14.55 11.12 8.33
N THR A 17 15.53 10.21 8.42
CA THR A 17 15.27 8.78 8.52
C THR A 17 15.08 8.40 9.99
N PRO A 18 13.94 7.79 10.37
CA PRO A 18 13.73 7.37 11.75
C PRO A 18 14.73 6.27 12.17
N LEU A 19 15.12 6.29 13.44
CA LEU A 19 15.98 5.26 14.06
C LEU A 19 15.38 3.85 14.01
N THR A 20 14.04 3.75 13.91
CA THR A 20 13.30 2.50 14.00
C THR A 20 12.56 2.19 12.70
N ASN A 21 12.49 0.90 12.35
CA ASN A 21 11.77 0.40 11.18
C ASN A 21 10.22 0.37 11.35
N ASN A 22 9.70 0.99 12.41
CA ASN A 22 8.30 0.90 12.80
C ASN A 22 7.31 1.32 11.70
N GLU A 23 7.64 2.34 10.90
CA GLU A 23 6.76 2.81 9.83
C GLU A 23 6.67 1.78 8.71
N ALA A 24 7.81 1.23 8.26
CA ALA A 24 7.82 0.19 7.23
C ALA A 24 7.16 -1.11 7.73
N GLU A 25 7.42 -1.54 8.97
CA GLU A 25 6.77 -2.71 9.57
C GLU A 25 5.26 -2.55 9.69
N ARG A 26 4.78 -1.35 10.05
CA ARG A 26 3.34 -1.06 10.08
C ARG A 26 2.74 -1.10 8.68
N CYS A 27 3.41 -0.55 7.68
CA CYS A 27 2.94 -0.58 6.29
C CYS A 27 2.81 -2.03 5.75
N LEU A 28 3.75 -2.92 6.12
CA LEU A 28 3.70 -4.32 5.70
C LEU A 28 2.73 -5.19 6.53
N ARG A 29 2.36 -4.74 7.74
CA ARG A 29 1.58 -5.51 8.70
C ARG A 29 0.27 -6.03 8.12
N ASP A 30 -0.46 -5.19 7.38
CA ASP A 30 -1.79 -5.55 6.88
C ASP A 30 -1.72 -6.61 5.79
N THR A 31 -0.68 -6.57 4.96
CA THR A 31 -0.39 -7.64 3.98
C THR A 31 -0.10 -8.98 4.68
N VAL A 32 0.69 -8.94 5.76
CA VAL A 32 1.04 -10.13 6.55
C VAL A 32 -0.18 -10.70 7.28
N ILE A 33 -0.97 -9.85 7.94
CA ILE A 33 -2.21 -10.27 8.64
C ILE A 33 -3.17 -10.90 7.63
N MET A 34 -3.39 -10.25 6.48
CA MET A 34 -4.27 -10.77 5.45
C MET A 34 -3.74 -12.11 4.90
N GLY A 35 -2.42 -12.36 4.94
CA GLY A 35 -1.82 -13.61 4.49
C GLY A 35 -2.12 -14.75 5.46
N LYS A 36 -2.07 -14.45 6.75
CA LYS A 36 -2.37 -15.40 7.83
C LYS A 36 -3.85 -15.78 7.88
N ILE A 37 -4.77 -14.82 7.72
CA ILE A 37 -6.21 -15.08 7.85
C ILE A 37 -6.82 -15.70 6.59
N SER A 38 -6.33 -15.34 5.41
CA SER A 38 -6.92 -15.77 4.13
C SER A 38 -6.15 -16.91 3.44
N TYR A 39 -4.99 -17.32 3.97
CA TYR A 39 -4.10 -18.34 3.40
C TYR A 39 -3.60 -18.07 1.96
N GLY A 40 -3.89 -16.89 1.42
CA GLY A 40 -3.46 -16.48 0.09
C GLY A 40 -4.33 -17.05 -1.04
N THR A 41 -3.76 -17.07 -2.24
CA THR A 41 -4.37 -17.59 -3.47
C THR A 41 -3.29 -18.26 -4.29
N GLN A 42 -3.62 -19.36 -4.96
CA GLN A 42 -2.67 -20.09 -5.82
C GLN A 42 -2.69 -19.61 -7.28
N SER A 43 -3.49 -18.59 -7.58
CA SER A 43 -3.60 -18.05 -8.95
C SER A 43 -2.84 -16.74 -9.08
N ASP A 44 -2.06 -16.60 -10.15
CA ASP A 44 -1.32 -15.36 -10.47
C ASP A 44 -2.25 -14.14 -10.54
N ARG A 45 -3.46 -14.34 -11.09
CA ARG A 45 -4.49 -13.31 -11.18
C ARG A 45 -4.96 -12.87 -9.80
N GLY A 46 -5.18 -13.82 -8.89
CA GLY A 46 -5.58 -13.53 -7.52
C GLY A 46 -4.48 -12.84 -6.74
N GLU A 47 -3.23 -13.26 -6.91
CA GLU A 47 -2.08 -12.66 -6.22
C GLU A 47 -1.85 -11.22 -6.67
N THR A 48 -1.95 -10.98 -7.97
CA THR A 48 -1.89 -9.64 -8.56
C THR A 48 -3.02 -8.76 -8.03
N PHE A 49 -4.27 -9.25 -8.08
CA PHE A 49 -5.43 -8.51 -7.58
C PHE A 49 -5.27 -8.13 -6.11
N ARG A 50 -4.87 -9.09 -5.27
CA ARG A 50 -4.63 -8.86 -3.85
C ARG A 50 -3.55 -7.81 -3.61
N SER A 51 -2.44 -7.90 -4.33
CA SER A 51 -1.32 -6.95 -4.21
C SER A 51 -1.75 -5.53 -4.58
N LEU A 52 -2.53 -5.38 -5.65
CA LEU A 52 -3.09 -4.10 -6.07
C LEU A 52 -4.09 -3.54 -5.05
N MET A 53 -4.98 -4.37 -4.51
CA MET A 53 -5.95 -3.94 -3.49
C MET A 53 -5.25 -3.47 -2.20
N LEU A 54 -4.23 -4.19 -1.74
CA LEU A 54 -3.44 -3.77 -0.58
C LEU A 54 -2.74 -2.43 -0.84
N LEU A 55 -2.14 -2.25 -2.02
CA LEU A 55 -1.50 -0.99 -2.40
C LEU A 55 -2.49 0.20 -2.40
N VAL A 56 -3.68 0.00 -2.97
CA VAL A 56 -4.75 1.01 -2.99
C VAL A 56 -5.17 1.37 -1.56
N VAL A 57 -5.42 0.37 -0.71
CA VAL A 57 -5.82 0.57 0.68
C VAL A 57 -4.74 1.30 1.47
N GLU A 58 -3.47 0.91 1.34
CA GLU A 58 -2.35 1.58 2.00
C GLU A 58 -2.21 3.04 1.54
N THR A 59 -2.36 3.30 0.25
CA THR A 59 -2.34 4.67 -0.30
C THR A 59 -3.50 5.50 0.27
N CYS A 60 -4.69 4.94 0.34
CA CYS A 60 -5.86 5.59 0.95
C CYS A 60 -5.59 5.94 2.41
N LYS A 61 -5.05 5.02 3.21
CA LYS A 61 -4.69 5.26 4.61
C LYS A 61 -3.68 6.40 4.75
N LYS A 62 -2.60 6.39 3.96
CA LYS A 62 -1.56 7.43 3.99
C LYS A 62 -2.13 8.81 3.64
N ARG A 63 -3.07 8.88 2.69
CA ARG A 63 -3.77 10.11 2.27
C ARG A 63 -5.01 10.46 3.10
N ARG A 64 -5.35 9.65 4.12
CA ARG A 64 -6.56 9.81 4.95
C ARG A 64 -7.87 9.79 4.13
N LEU A 65 -7.90 8.98 3.08
CA LEU A 65 -9.06 8.75 2.22
C LEU A 65 -9.78 7.45 2.61
N SER A 66 -11.08 7.39 2.35
CA SER A 66 -11.86 6.16 2.51
C SER A 66 -11.56 5.20 1.36
N ALA A 67 -10.91 4.07 1.66
CA ALA A 67 -10.61 3.05 0.65
C ALA A 67 -11.88 2.49 -0.01
N PHE A 68 -12.97 2.35 0.77
CA PHE A 68 -14.25 1.90 0.23
C PHE A 68 -14.81 2.89 -0.80
N GLN A 69 -14.79 4.20 -0.49
CA GLN A 69 -15.27 5.22 -1.42
C GLN A 69 -14.44 5.23 -2.71
N VAL A 70 -13.11 5.23 -2.59
CA VAL A 70 -12.18 5.19 -3.73
C VAL A 70 -12.46 3.99 -4.65
N ILE A 71 -12.59 2.79 -4.07
CA ILE A 71 -12.86 1.58 -4.85
C ILE A 71 -14.26 1.65 -5.47
N SER A 72 -15.27 2.12 -4.73
CA SER A 72 -16.63 2.28 -5.22
C SER A 72 -16.71 3.24 -6.41
N ASP A 73 -16.00 4.36 -6.36
CA ASP A 73 -15.97 5.36 -7.44
C ASP A 73 -15.33 4.77 -8.70
N ILE A 74 -14.20 4.07 -8.55
CA ILE A 74 -13.53 3.37 -9.67
C ILE A 74 -14.48 2.33 -10.29
N VAL A 75 -15.08 1.46 -9.47
CA VAL A 75 -15.96 0.39 -9.95
C VAL A 75 -17.18 0.98 -10.65
N THR A 76 -17.78 2.03 -10.09
CA THR A 76 -18.95 2.71 -10.68
C THR A 76 -18.61 3.30 -12.05
N ALA A 77 -17.47 3.99 -12.18
CA ALA A 77 -17.02 4.56 -13.45
C ALA A 77 -16.75 3.48 -14.51
N VAL A 78 -16.06 2.39 -14.13
CA VAL A 78 -15.77 1.28 -15.03
C VAL A 78 -17.05 0.61 -15.53
N LEU A 79 -18.01 0.34 -14.64
CA LEU A 79 -19.30 -0.25 -15.00
C LEU A 79 -20.11 0.68 -15.91
N ALA A 80 -20.05 1.99 -15.68
CA ALA A 80 -20.69 3.01 -16.52
C ALA A 80 -19.93 3.30 -17.83
N LYS A 81 -18.79 2.63 -18.09
CA LYS A 81 -17.89 2.88 -19.23
C LYS A 81 -17.42 4.34 -19.34
N GLN A 82 -17.27 4.99 -18.20
CA GLN A 82 -16.74 6.35 -18.07
C GLN A 82 -15.21 6.31 -17.94
N PRO A 83 -14.51 7.43 -18.19
CA PRO A 83 -13.08 7.52 -17.89
C PRO A 83 -12.81 7.25 -16.40
N TYR A 84 -11.60 6.76 -16.09
CA TYR A 84 -11.19 6.49 -14.72
C TYR A 84 -11.23 7.77 -13.88
N PRO A 85 -11.88 7.75 -12.71
CA PRO A 85 -11.97 8.91 -11.86
C PRO A 85 -10.62 9.21 -11.21
N GLU A 86 -10.29 10.50 -11.10
CA GLU A 86 -9.15 10.97 -10.30
C GLU A 86 -9.47 10.85 -8.81
N VAL A 87 -9.17 9.68 -8.25
CA VAL A 87 -9.49 9.36 -6.83
C VAL A 87 -8.39 9.75 -5.85
N PHE A 88 -7.18 9.99 -6.33
CA PHE A 88 -6.04 10.28 -5.47
C PHE A 88 -5.58 11.74 -5.55
N ASN A 89 -6.04 12.53 -6.52
CA ASN A 89 -5.54 13.89 -6.76
C ASN A 89 -4.01 13.94 -6.86
N LEU A 90 -3.43 13.17 -7.78
CA LEU A 90 -1.96 13.05 -7.89
C LEU A 90 -1.29 14.33 -8.42
N CYS A 91 -2.03 15.20 -9.08
CA CYS A 91 -1.53 16.42 -9.73
C CYS A 91 -1.70 17.71 -8.89
N GLN A 92 -1.73 17.63 -7.56
CA GLN A 92 -1.76 18.83 -6.70
C GLN A 92 -0.33 19.12 -6.19
N GLU A 93 0.23 20.24 -6.66
CA GLU A 93 1.48 20.86 -6.17
C GLU A 93 1.31 21.49 -4.78
#